data_AF-A0A4Q3WHF8-F1
#
_entry.id   AF-A0A4Q3WHF8-F1
#
_cell.length_a   1.000
_cell.length_b   1.000
_cell.length_c   1.000
_cell.angle_alpha   90.00
_cell.angle_beta   90.00
_cell.angle_gamma   90.00
#
_symmetry.space_group_name_H-M   'P 1'
#
loop_
_entity.id
_entity.type
_entity.pdbx_description
1 polymer ?
#
loop_
_entity_poly.entity_id
_entity_poly.type
_entity_poly.pdbx_seq_one_letter_code
_entity_poly.pdbx_strand_id
1 'polypeptide(L)'
;MSVSLERLQALRRQSGGPKPASVAVPVDPVLDQVAKLRGLLRVKRSSAPRIVQSTDRDIPGVELVPGLWFREQVLPLDVSWPQALDGTFARSEPIPSADLLFFDTETTGLAGGTGTRAFMVGAADVTPAGLRVRQLTIANTAAEPAMLETFQTWLSPSTILCSYNGRSYDAPLLKTRYRLMRQQEPLSGLAHVDLLYPTRRRYRGVFENCRLATIERRVLGIVREDDLPGSEAPGAWLGYLRGGSSQLLKRVLAHNHQDVVTLARLALHLEVQPCSP
;
A
#
# COMPACT_ATOMS: atom_id res chain seq x y z
N MET A 1 38.09 39.02 -72.54
CA MET A 1 37.01 38.31 -73.25
C MET A 1 36.48 37.25 -72.29
N SER A 2 35.33 37.31 -71.65
CA SER A 2 34.09 38.09 -71.73
C SER A 2 33.34 37.76 -70.43
N VAL A 3 33.18 38.65 -69.45
CA VAL A 3 32.14 39.69 -69.34
C VAL A 3 30.78 39.24 -69.90
N SER A 4 30.22 38.15 -69.40
CA SER A 4 28.88 37.69 -69.81
C SER A 4 27.97 37.15 -68.70
N LEU A 5 28.38 37.25 -67.42
CA LEU A 5 27.52 36.87 -66.28
C LEU A 5 27.18 38.04 -65.35
N GLU A 6 28.09 39.00 -65.16
CA GLU A 6 27.83 40.18 -64.30
C GLU A 6 26.89 41.22 -64.96
N ARG A 7 26.88 41.31 -66.31
CA ARG A 7 25.94 42.17 -67.05
C ARG A 7 24.49 41.64 -67.06
N LEU A 8 24.29 40.36 -66.77
CA LEU A 8 22.95 39.75 -66.69
C LEU A 8 22.28 39.96 -65.32
N GLN A 9 23.07 40.30 -64.29
CA GLN A 9 22.58 40.59 -62.94
C GLN A 9 22.27 42.08 -62.71
N ALA A 10 22.88 42.98 -63.50
CA ALA A 10 22.61 44.42 -63.43
C ALA A 10 21.32 44.86 -64.14
N LEU A 11 20.81 44.08 -65.12
CA LEU A 11 19.59 44.41 -65.88
C LEU A 11 18.28 43.91 -65.25
N ARG A 12 18.33 43.19 -64.12
CA ARG A 12 17.14 42.74 -63.38
C ARG A 12 16.68 43.72 -62.27
N ARG A 13 17.38 44.84 -62.08
CA ARG A 13 17.05 45.87 -61.07
C ARG A 13 16.29 47.09 -61.62
N GLN A 14 15.83 47.09 -62.87
CA GLN A 14 15.14 48.25 -63.48
C GLN A 14 13.82 47.95 -64.20
N SER A 15 13.15 46.85 -63.90
CA SER A 15 11.78 46.61 -64.40
C SER A 15 10.84 46.28 -63.24
N GLY A 16 10.03 47.27 -62.86
CA GLY A 16 8.90 47.08 -61.96
C GLY A 16 7.89 46.12 -62.59
N GLY A 17 7.91 44.87 -62.12
CA GLY A 17 6.91 43.84 -62.41
C GLY A 17 6.05 43.55 -61.17
N PRO A 18 4.81 43.09 -61.35
CA PRO A 18 3.80 43.06 -60.29
C PRO A 18 4.17 42.09 -59.15
N LYS A 19 3.81 42.51 -57.94
CA LYS A 19 3.96 41.76 -56.68
C LYS A 19 3.33 40.35 -56.82
N PRO A 20 4.03 39.25 -56.48
CA PRO A 20 3.39 37.94 -56.45
C PRO A 20 2.36 37.92 -55.32
N ALA A 21 1.13 37.52 -55.66
CA ALA A 21 0.09 37.24 -54.69
C ALA A 21 0.53 36.08 -53.80
N SER A 22 0.47 36.28 -52.48
CA SER A 22 0.67 35.22 -51.50
C SER A 22 -0.43 34.17 -51.69
N VAL A 23 -0.05 32.99 -52.15
CA VAL A 23 -0.93 31.82 -52.13
C VAL A 23 -1.11 31.43 -50.67
N ALA A 24 -2.28 31.71 -50.11
CA ALA A 24 -2.67 31.21 -48.81
C ALA A 24 -2.83 29.68 -48.91
N VAL A 25 -2.02 28.95 -48.15
CA VAL A 25 -2.21 27.51 -47.93
C VAL A 25 -3.58 27.34 -47.26
N PRO A 26 -4.46 26.42 -47.73
CA PRO A 26 -5.70 26.14 -47.00
C PRO A 26 -5.32 25.55 -45.65
N VAL A 27 -5.56 26.32 -44.58
CA VAL A 27 -5.45 25.84 -43.21
C VAL A 27 -6.61 24.86 -43.01
N ASP A 28 -6.28 23.62 -42.71
CA ASP A 28 -7.25 22.55 -42.48
C ASP A 28 -8.21 22.98 -41.34
N PRO A 29 -9.52 23.16 -41.62
CA PRO A 29 -10.45 23.78 -40.67
C PRO A 29 -10.62 22.98 -39.36
N VAL A 30 -10.27 21.69 -39.39
CA VAL A 30 -10.28 20.81 -38.20
C VAL A 30 -9.15 21.18 -37.22
N LEU A 31 -7.96 21.53 -37.72
CA LEU A 31 -6.82 21.90 -36.86
C LEU A 31 -7.04 23.25 -36.17
N ASP A 32 -7.72 24.19 -36.83
CA ASP A 32 -8.05 25.50 -36.27
C ASP A 32 -9.15 25.42 -35.19
N GLN A 33 -10.10 24.48 -35.34
CA GLN A 33 -11.11 24.20 -34.31
C GLN A 33 -10.50 23.58 -33.05
N VAL A 34 -9.55 22.65 -33.18
CA VAL A 34 -8.83 22.07 -32.03
C VAL A 34 -7.97 23.13 -31.32
N ALA A 35 -7.36 24.06 -32.06
CA ALA A 35 -6.60 25.17 -31.47
C ALA A 35 -7.52 26.15 -30.70
N LYS A 36 -8.68 26.50 -31.25
CA LYS A 36 -9.70 27.32 -30.56
C LYS A 36 -10.27 26.63 -29.32
N LEU A 37 -10.56 25.33 -29.40
CA LEU A 37 -11.00 24.52 -28.24
C LEU A 37 -9.94 24.48 -27.13
N ARG A 38 -8.65 24.35 -27.48
CA ARG A 38 -7.54 24.42 -26.53
C ARG A 38 -7.42 25.79 -25.86
N GLY A 39 -7.70 26.87 -26.59
CA GLY A 39 -7.75 28.23 -26.07
C GLY A 39 -8.89 28.46 -25.07
N LEU A 40 -10.09 27.93 -25.37
CA LEU A 40 -11.26 27.96 -24.49
C LEU A 40 -11.06 27.12 -23.21
N LEU A 41 -10.32 26.00 -23.29
CA LEU A 41 -10.06 25.11 -22.17
C LEU A 41 -8.94 25.58 -21.21
N ARG A 42 -8.30 26.74 -21.44
CA ARG A 42 -7.15 27.24 -20.63
C ARG A 42 -6.10 26.14 -20.35
N VAL A 43 -5.90 25.21 -21.28
CA VAL A 43 -4.90 24.15 -21.11
C VAL A 43 -3.53 24.76 -21.32
N LYS A 44 -2.94 25.31 -20.24
CA LYS A 44 -1.51 25.49 -20.18
C LYS A 44 -0.90 24.12 -20.46
N ARG A 45 -0.07 24.01 -21.50
CA ARG A 45 0.92 22.94 -21.58
C ARG A 45 1.81 23.10 -20.35
N SER A 46 1.40 22.49 -19.23
CA SER A 46 2.31 22.19 -18.15
C SER A 46 3.31 21.22 -18.76
N SER A 47 4.53 21.68 -19.02
CA SER A 47 5.65 20.75 -19.14
C SER A 47 5.74 20.07 -17.79
N ALA A 48 5.10 18.91 -17.66
CA ALA A 48 5.22 18.10 -16.46
C ALA A 48 6.74 17.96 -16.21
N PRO A 49 7.23 18.32 -15.01
CA PRO A 49 8.64 18.15 -14.72
C PRO A 49 9.00 16.70 -15.03
N ARG A 50 10.10 16.49 -15.77
CA ARG A 50 10.63 15.15 -16.03
C ARG A 50 10.88 14.53 -14.66
N ILE A 51 10.04 13.60 -14.26
CA ILE A 51 10.19 12.88 -13.01
C ILE A 51 11.45 12.03 -13.18
N VAL A 52 12.55 12.48 -12.57
CA VAL A 52 13.74 11.65 -12.44
C VAL A 52 13.34 10.51 -11.52
N GLN A 53 13.25 9.30 -12.09
CA GLN A 53 12.98 8.11 -11.30
C GLN A 53 14.17 7.87 -10.37
N SER A 54 13.88 7.56 -9.10
CA SER A 54 14.90 7.10 -8.14
C SER A 54 15.61 5.86 -8.68
N THR A 55 16.91 5.73 -8.40
CA THR A 55 17.69 4.53 -8.69
C THR A 55 17.49 3.43 -7.64
N ASP A 56 17.15 3.79 -6.39
CA ASP A 56 16.80 2.86 -5.32
C ASP A 56 15.28 2.69 -5.28
N ARG A 57 14.80 1.59 -5.89
CA ARG A 57 13.38 1.25 -6.00
C ARG A 57 13.06 -0.18 -5.61
N ASP A 58 14.05 -0.95 -5.15
CA ASP A 58 13.87 -2.36 -4.84
C ASP A 58 12.89 -2.51 -3.67
N ILE A 59 11.94 -3.45 -3.81
CA ILE A 59 11.06 -3.86 -2.72
C ILE A 59 11.57 -5.21 -2.21
N PRO A 60 11.79 -5.39 -0.90
CA PRO A 60 12.20 -6.67 -0.34
C PRO A 60 11.22 -7.79 -0.67
N GLY A 61 11.74 -8.95 -1.08
CA GLY A 61 10.95 -10.14 -1.38
C GLY A 61 11.06 -10.58 -2.84
N VAL A 62 10.07 -11.35 -3.28
CA VAL A 62 9.94 -11.85 -4.66
C VAL A 62 8.70 -11.25 -5.30
N GLU A 63 8.78 -10.88 -6.57
CA GLU A 63 7.63 -10.43 -7.33
C GLU A 63 6.85 -11.65 -7.86
N LEU A 64 5.63 -11.86 -7.38
CA LEU A 64 4.79 -13.00 -7.79
C LEU A 64 4.18 -12.80 -9.18
N VAL A 65 3.70 -11.58 -9.41
CA VAL A 65 3.17 -11.07 -10.69
C VAL A 65 3.55 -9.60 -10.81
N PRO A 66 3.55 -8.99 -12.00
CA PRO A 66 3.94 -7.59 -12.17
C PRO A 66 3.22 -6.63 -11.20
N GLY A 67 3.97 -6.12 -10.23
CA GLY A 67 3.51 -5.23 -9.19
C GLY A 67 3.06 -5.87 -7.88
N LEU A 68 3.09 -7.19 -7.72
CA LEU A 68 2.79 -7.85 -6.44
C LEU A 68 4.05 -8.45 -5.85
N TRP A 69 4.51 -7.89 -4.74
CA TRP A 69 5.67 -8.35 -4.01
C TRP A 69 5.26 -9.19 -2.81
N PHE A 70 5.91 -10.33 -2.64
CA PHE A 70 5.71 -11.27 -1.55
C PHE A 70 7.01 -11.43 -0.75
N ARG A 71 6.90 -11.37 0.56
CA ARG A 71 8.00 -11.66 1.48
C ARG A 71 7.52 -12.65 2.54
N GLU A 72 8.34 -13.66 2.80
CA GLU A 72 8.13 -14.61 3.89
C GLU A 72 9.36 -14.65 4.78
N GLN A 73 9.13 -14.76 6.08
CA GLN A 73 10.16 -14.96 7.08
C GLN A 73 9.61 -15.85 8.19
N VAL A 74 10.41 -16.81 8.67
CA VAL A 74 10.07 -17.60 9.86
C VAL A 74 10.94 -17.09 11.01
N LEU A 75 10.29 -16.60 12.06
CA LEU A 75 10.94 -16.13 13.26
C LEU A 75 10.99 -17.26 14.29
N PRO A 76 12.16 -17.50 14.92
CA PRO A 76 12.21 -18.40 16.06
C PRO A 76 11.28 -17.88 17.15
N LEU A 77 10.57 -18.80 17.79
CA LEU A 77 9.79 -18.50 18.97
C LEU A 77 10.65 -18.78 20.19
N ASP A 78 10.92 -17.75 20.99
CA ASP A 78 11.69 -17.87 22.24
C ASP A 78 10.90 -18.60 23.34
N VAL A 79 9.61 -18.87 23.09
CA VAL A 79 8.68 -19.53 24.01
C VAL A 79 7.95 -20.66 23.29
N SER A 80 7.64 -21.74 24.03
CA SER A 80 6.79 -22.81 23.51
C SER A 80 5.38 -22.26 23.26
N TRP A 81 4.95 -22.25 22.01
CA TRP A 81 3.60 -21.83 21.66
C TRP A 81 2.58 -22.91 22.07
N PRO A 82 1.50 -22.56 22.79
CA PRO A 82 0.52 -23.55 23.24
C PRO A 82 -0.31 -24.08 22.06
N GLN A 83 -0.81 -25.31 22.16
CA GLN A 83 -1.66 -25.90 21.10
C GLN A 83 -2.97 -25.12 20.90
N ALA A 84 -3.48 -24.50 21.95
CA ALA A 84 -4.59 -23.57 21.93
C ALA A 84 -4.36 -22.46 22.96
N LEU A 85 -4.75 -21.23 22.64
CA LEU A 85 -4.78 -20.13 23.60
C LEU A 85 -6.06 -20.24 24.45
N ASP A 86 -5.97 -19.92 25.75
CA ASP A 86 -7.17 -19.67 26.56
C ASP A 86 -7.96 -18.47 26.01
N GLY A 87 -9.11 -18.72 25.38
CA GLY A 87 -9.96 -17.69 24.78
C GLY A 87 -10.69 -16.79 25.78
N THR A 88 -10.63 -17.07 27.09
CA THR A 88 -11.33 -16.28 28.11
C THR A 88 -10.90 -14.82 28.10
N PHE A 89 -9.62 -14.52 27.79
CA PHE A 89 -9.16 -13.13 27.67
C PHE A 89 -9.98 -12.38 26.61
N ALA A 90 -10.40 -13.04 25.53
CA ALA A 90 -11.21 -12.49 24.44
C ALA A 90 -12.73 -12.69 24.63
N ARG A 91 -13.16 -13.37 25.70
CA ARG A 91 -14.54 -13.86 25.90
C ARG A 91 -14.98 -14.84 24.81
N SER A 92 -14.08 -15.74 24.44
CA SER A 92 -14.34 -16.83 23.48
C SER A 92 -14.00 -18.19 24.10
N GLU A 93 -14.39 -19.25 23.41
CA GLU A 93 -13.87 -20.60 23.64
C GLU A 93 -12.36 -20.67 23.40
N PRO A 94 -11.67 -21.74 23.86
CA PRO A 94 -10.27 -21.97 23.54
C PRO A 94 -9.99 -21.82 22.05
N ILE A 95 -8.90 -21.15 21.72
CA ILE A 95 -8.57 -20.75 20.35
C ILE A 95 -7.45 -21.66 19.84
N PRO A 96 -7.72 -22.61 18.92
CA PRO A 96 -6.67 -23.49 18.38
C PRO A 96 -5.59 -22.67 17.67
N SER A 97 -4.33 -22.87 18.05
CA SER A 97 -3.21 -22.12 17.48
C SER A 97 -2.99 -22.41 15.99
N ALA A 98 -3.38 -23.61 15.54
CA ALA A 98 -3.31 -24.00 14.14
C ALA A 98 -4.32 -23.26 13.24
N ASP A 99 -5.40 -22.72 13.82
CA ASP A 99 -6.43 -21.98 13.10
C ASP A 99 -6.21 -20.46 13.18
N LEU A 100 -5.26 -19.97 13.99
CA LEU A 100 -5.00 -18.56 14.18
C LEU A 100 -4.22 -17.94 13.01
N LEU A 101 -4.78 -16.88 12.44
CA LEU A 101 -4.07 -16.01 11.51
C LEU A 101 -4.07 -14.57 12.04
N PHE A 102 -2.91 -14.13 12.51
CA PHE A 102 -2.67 -12.72 12.85
C PHE A 102 -2.58 -11.92 11.56
N PHE A 103 -3.22 -10.75 11.47
CA PHE A 103 -3.09 -9.91 10.29
C PHE A 103 -3.26 -8.42 10.58
N ASP A 104 -2.64 -7.61 9.73
CA ASP A 104 -2.68 -6.15 9.74
C ASP A 104 -2.56 -5.62 8.30
N THR A 105 -3.16 -4.46 8.01
CA THR A 105 -3.11 -3.86 6.66
C THR A 105 -2.58 -2.43 6.67
N GLU A 106 -1.77 -2.11 5.66
CA GLU A 106 -1.40 -0.72 5.37
C GLU A 106 -2.29 -0.19 4.27
N THR A 107 -2.92 0.96 4.52
CA THR A 107 -4.01 1.46 3.69
C THR A 107 -3.74 2.85 3.16
N THR A 108 -4.38 3.22 2.05
CA THR A 108 -4.21 4.56 1.45
C THR A 108 -4.95 5.68 2.20
N GLY A 109 -5.57 5.39 3.35
CA GLY A 109 -6.28 6.40 4.13
C GLY A 109 -7.06 5.84 5.32
N LEU A 110 -7.21 6.65 6.37
CA LEU A 110 -7.73 6.23 7.68
C LEU A 110 -9.27 6.31 7.80
N ALA A 111 -9.97 6.89 6.82
CA ALA A 111 -11.40 7.22 6.90
C ALA A 111 -12.35 6.16 6.29
N GLY A 112 -11.84 4.99 5.86
CA GLY A 112 -12.69 3.83 5.53
C GLY A 112 -13.71 4.02 4.40
N GLY A 113 -13.37 4.74 3.33
CA GLY A 113 -14.23 4.93 2.15
C GLY A 113 -13.96 3.93 1.01
N THR A 114 -14.83 3.88 -0.01
CA THR A 114 -14.68 3.00 -1.19
C THR A 114 -13.40 3.27 -2.01
N GLY A 115 -12.82 4.46 -1.87
CA GLY A 115 -11.54 4.83 -2.47
C GLY A 115 -10.31 4.36 -1.69
N THR A 116 -10.46 3.93 -0.43
CA THR A 116 -9.36 3.40 0.37
C THR A 116 -9.01 2.00 -0.12
N ARG A 117 -7.70 1.74 -0.29
CA ARG A 117 -7.15 0.42 -0.63
C ARG A 117 -6.17 -0.03 0.43
N ALA A 118 -6.10 -1.33 0.68
CA ALA A 118 -4.93 -1.93 1.29
C ALA A 118 -3.86 -1.99 0.19
N PHE A 119 -2.73 -1.33 0.41
CA PHE A 119 -1.57 -1.51 -0.45
C PHE A 119 -0.59 -2.55 0.10
N MET A 120 -0.82 -2.98 1.34
CA MET A 120 -0.09 -4.04 1.99
C MET A 120 -1.02 -4.88 2.86
N VAL A 121 -0.78 -6.19 2.89
CA VAL A 121 -1.37 -7.12 3.86
C VAL A 121 -0.25 -7.92 4.50
N GLY A 122 -0.07 -7.75 5.80
CA GLY A 122 0.80 -8.58 6.62
C GLY A 122 -0.03 -9.63 7.34
N ALA A 123 0.48 -10.87 7.38
CA ALA A 123 -0.12 -11.94 8.17
C ALA A 123 0.92 -12.81 8.83
N ALA A 124 0.58 -13.42 9.96
CA ALA A 124 1.40 -14.43 10.59
C ALA A 124 0.58 -15.58 11.16
N ASP A 125 1.18 -16.76 11.11
CA ASP A 125 0.66 -18.01 11.65
C ASP A 125 1.78 -18.79 12.31
N VAL A 126 1.40 -19.63 13.28
CA VAL A 126 2.37 -20.45 14.01
C VAL A 126 2.57 -21.77 13.29
N THR A 127 3.83 -22.07 13.01
CA THR A 127 4.26 -23.30 12.35
C THR A 127 5.18 -24.09 13.29
N PRO A 128 5.45 -25.38 13.02
CA PRO A 128 6.46 -26.12 13.77
C PRO A 128 7.86 -25.49 13.75
N ALA A 129 8.17 -24.67 12.74
CA ALA A 129 9.47 -24.00 12.60
C ALA A 129 9.53 -22.63 13.32
N GLY A 130 8.40 -22.12 13.82
CA GLY A 130 8.30 -20.80 14.44
C GLY A 130 7.13 -19.97 13.91
N LEU A 131 7.16 -18.67 14.18
CA LEU A 131 6.17 -17.72 13.69
C LEU A 131 6.48 -17.37 12.24
N ARG A 132 5.67 -17.87 11.30
CA ARG A 132 5.78 -17.52 9.89
C ARG A 132 5.08 -16.18 9.66
N VAL A 133 5.83 -15.18 9.21
CA VAL A 133 5.33 -13.86 8.81
C VAL A 133 5.36 -13.77 7.29
N ARG A 134 4.24 -13.42 6.69
CA ARG A 134 4.02 -13.28 5.25
C ARG A 134 3.49 -11.88 4.95
N GLN A 135 4.06 -11.22 3.95
CA GLN A 135 3.68 -9.85 3.57
C GLN A 135 3.45 -9.77 2.07
N LEU A 136 2.30 -9.22 1.68
CA LEU A 136 2.00 -8.85 0.30
C LEU A 136 2.03 -7.34 0.18
N THR A 137 2.76 -6.80 -0.80
CA THR A 137 2.83 -5.35 -1.09
C THR A 137 2.57 -5.12 -2.56
N ILE A 138 1.64 -4.23 -2.90
CA ILE A 138 1.42 -3.84 -4.29
C ILE A 138 2.27 -2.62 -4.67
N ALA A 139 3.00 -2.71 -5.77
CA ALA A 139 3.82 -1.66 -6.37
C ALA A 139 3.12 -0.93 -7.52
N ASN A 140 1.89 -1.34 -7.84
CA ASN A 140 0.96 -0.64 -8.72
C ASN A 140 -0.48 -1.05 -8.34
N THR A 141 -1.49 -0.29 -8.78
CA THR A 141 -2.89 -0.60 -8.44
C THR A 141 -3.46 -1.80 -9.18
N ALA A 142 -2.86 -2.21 -10.30
CA ALA A 142 -3.33 -3.34 -11.09
C ALA A 142 -3.05 -4.70 -10.42
N ALA A 143 -2.13 -4.74 -9.46
CA ALA A 143 -1.79 -5.92 -8.67
C ALA A 143 -2.75 -6.22 -7.51
N GLU A 144 -3.71 -5.33 -7.20
CA GLU A 144 -4.69 -5.55 -6.14
C GLU A 144 -5.48 -6.87 -6.25
N PRO A 145 -6.07 -7.25 -7.41
CA PRO A 145 -6.77 -8.53 -7.52
C PRO A 145 -5.88 -9.73 -7.18
N ALA A 146 -4.63 -9.73 -7.65
CA ALA A 146 -3.68 -10.79 -7.35
C ALA A 146 -3.30 -10.83 -5.86
N MET A 147 -3.19 -9.67 -5.21
CA MET A 147 -2.97 -9.57 -3.76
C MET A 147 -4.12 -10.22 -2.98
N LEU A 148 -5.36 -9.90 -3.35
CA LEU A 148 -6.56 -10.43 -2.71
C LEU A 148 -6.72 -11.94 -2.92
N GLU A 149 -6.44 -12.43 -4.13
CA GLU A 149 -6.40 -13.87 -4.43
C GLU A 149 -5.33 -14.58 -3.60
N THR A 150 -4.13 -14.01 -3.54
CA THR A 150 -3.03 -14.60 -2.74
C THR A 150 -3.38 -14.64 -1.26
N PHE A 151 -3.92 -13.54 -0.70
CA PHE A 151 -4.36 -13.51 0.69
C PHE A 151 -5.48 -14.52 0.97
N GLN A 152 -6.42 -14.71 0.04
CA GLN A 152 -7.47 -15.71 0.16
C GLN A 152 -6.90 -17.13 0.32
N THR A 153 -5.79 -17.46 -0.36
CA THR A 153 -5.15 -18.79 -0.23
C THR A 153 -4.59 -19.07 1.16
N TRP A 154 -4.42 -18.05 2.00
CA TRP A 154 -3.93 -18.21 3.37
C TRP A 154 -5.04 -18.54 4.35
N LEU A 155 -6.30 -18.48 3.90
CA LEU A 155 -7.49 -18.67 4.72
C LEU A 155 -8.10 -20.05 4.46
N SER A 156 -8.62 -20.64 5.53
CA SER A 156 -9.44 -21.85 5.55
C SER A 156 -10.80 -21.53 6.20
N PRO A 157 -11.83 -22.38 6.03
CA PRO A 157 -13.09 -22.22 6.75
C PRO A 157 -12.98 -22.25 8.28
N SER A 158 -11.91 -22.85 8.82
CA SER A 158 -11.63 -22.89 10.26
C SER A 158 -10.84 -21.67 10.75
N THR A 159 -10.33 -20.82 9.86
CA THR A 159 -9.44 -19.72 10.22
C THR A 159 -10.10 -18.76 11.22
N ILE A 160 -9.36 -18.48 12.29
CA ILE A 160 -9.68 -17.49 13.30
C ILE A 160 -8.77 -16.29 13.06
N LEU A 161 -9.35 -15.21 12.54
CA LEU A 161 -8.63 -13.96 12.31
C LEU A 161 -8.23 -13.36 13.66
N CYS A 162 -7.02 -12.86 13.77
CA CYS A 162 -6.57 -12.13 14.94
C CYS A 162 -5.95 -10.79 14.51
N SER A 163 -6.44 -9.68 15.07
CA SER A 163 -5.93 -8.35 14.73
C SER A 163 -6.05 -7.37 15.87
N TYR A 164 -5.55 -6.15 15.68
CA TYR A 164 -5.70 -5.05 16.65
C TYR A 164 -6.54 -3.95 16.04
N ASN A 165 -7.80 -3.82 16.47
CA ASN A 165 -8.81 -2.95 15.88
C ASN A 165 -9.30 -3.38 14.48
N GLY A 166 -8.75 -4.46 13.90
CA GLY A 166 -9.06 -4.80 12.51
C GLY A 166 -10.43 -5.39 12.28
N ARG A 167 -11.19 -5.74 13.32
CA ARG A 167 -12.61 -6.11 13.16
C ARG A 167 -13.44 -4.92 12.66
N SER A 168 -13.06 -3.71 13.07
CA SER A 168 -13.77 -2.48 12.68
C SER A 168 -13.13 -1.74 11.51
N TYR A 169 -11.89 -2.06 11.14
CA TYR A 169 -11.13 -1.33 10.12
C TYR A 169 -10.66 -2.25 8.97
N ASP A 170 -9.69 -3.12 9.22
CA ASP A 170 -9.04 -3.93 8.18
C ASP A 170 -9.99 -4.91 7.49
N ALA A 171 -10.73 -5.71 8.25
CA ALA A 171 -11.63 -6.71 7.68
C ALA A 171 -12.76 -6.07 6.85
N PRO A 172 -13.51 -5.05 7.33
CA PRO A 172 -14.49 -4.35 6.50
C PRO A 172 -13.90 -3.73 5.22
N LEU A 173 -12.67 -3.21 5.29
CA LEU A 173 -11.97 -2.69 4.12
C LEU A 173 -11.70 -3.80 3.10
N LEU A 174 -11.09 -4.91 3.51
CA LEU A 174 -10.79 -6.04 2.62
C LEU A 174 -12.07 -6.61 2.01
N LYS A 175 -13.15 -6.76 2.79
CA LYS A 175 -14.47 -7.16 2.29
C LYS A 175 -14.96 -6.25 1.17
N THR A 176 -14.78 -4.94 1.34
CA THR A 176 -15.14 -3.95 0.32
C THR A 176 -14.26 -4.10 -0.92
N ARG A 177 -12.95 -4.36 -0.76
CA ARG A 177 -12.03 -4.59 -1.88
C ARG A 177 -12.39 -5.84 -2.68
N TYR A 178 -12.63 -6.98 -2.02
CA TYR A 178 -13.11 -8.21 -2.69
C TYR A 178 -14.37 -7.95 -3.53
N ARG A 179 -15.36 -7.25 -2.95
CA ARG A 179 -16.60 -6.90 -3.65
C ARG A 179 -16.36 -6.01 -4.87
N LEU A 180 -15.51 -4.99 -4.76
CA LEU A 180 -15.16 -4.10 -5.87
C LEU A 180 -14.40 -4.82 -6.98
N MET A 181 -13.55 -5.78 -6.61
CA MET A 181 -12.80 -6.62 -7.55
C MET A 181 -13.62 -7.80 -8.10
N ARG A 182 -14.89 -7.95 -7.68
CA ARG A 182 -15.79 -9.05 -8.08
C ARG A 182 -15.22 -10.44 -7.79
N GLN A 183 -14.42 -10.55 -6.73
CA GLN A 183 -13.86 -11.81 -6.24
C GLN A 183 -14.72 -12.37 -5.11
N GLN A 184 -14.58 -13.67 -4.84
CA GLN A 184 -15.20 -14.28 -3.66
C GLN A 184 -14.63 -13.64 -2.40
N GLU A 185 -15.49 -13.22 -1.48
CA GLU A 185 -15.10 -12.59 -0.23
C GLU A 185 -14.98 -13.66 0.87
N PRO A 186 -13.76 -13.96 1.38
CA PRO A 186 -13.53 -15.13 2.25
C PRO A 186 -13.58 -14.84 3.75
N LEU A 187 -13.75 -13.57 4.16
CA LEU A 187 -13.65 -13.13 5.56
C LEU A 187 -15.01 -13.23 6.29
N SER A 188 -16.12 -13.28 5.56
CA SER A 188 -17.45 -13.47 6.15
C SER A 188 -17.64 -14.90 6.62
N GLY A 189 -18.02 -15.05 7.89
CA GLY A 189 -18.19 -16.35 8.55
C GLY A 189 -16.97 -16.79 9.37
N LEU A 190 -15.79 -16.21 9.14
CA LEU A 190 -14.62 -16.47 9.98
C LEU A 190 -14.81 -15.88 11.38
N ALA A 191 -14.38 -16.63 12.39
CA ALA A 191 -14.25 -16.09 13.74
C ALA A 191 -13.14 -15.02 13.75
N HIS A 192 -13.27 -14.03 14.63
CA HIS A 192 -12.33 -12.92 14.70
C HIS A 192 -12.04 -12.57 16.14
N VAL A 193 -10.81 -12.70 16.59
CA VAL A 193 -10.31 -12.19 17.87
C VAL A 193 -9.68 -10.81 17.65
N ASP A 194 -10.30 -9.76 18.19
CA ASP A 194 -9.74 -8.41 18.11
C ASP A 194 -9.10 -8.04 19.45
N LEU A 195 -7.76 -7.97 19.46
CA LEU A 195 -6.92 -7.78 20.63
C LEU A 195 -7.07 -6.38 21.25
N LEU A 196 -7.66 -5.41 20.56
CA LEU A 196 -7.89 -4.08 21.12
C LEU A 196 -8.85 -4.13 22.32
N TYR A 197 -9.89 -4.96 22.25
CA TYR A 197 -10.90 -5.05 23.32
C TYR A 197 -10.35 -5.66 24.62
N PRO A 198 -9.69 -6.83 24.63
CA PRO A 198 -9.05 -7.35 25.84
C PRO A 198 -7.97 -6.41 26.37
N THR A 199 -7.17 -5.82 25.48
CA THR A 199 -6.17 -4.83 25.87
C THR A 199 -6.81 -3.64 26.60
N ARG A 200 -7.89 -3.07 26.06
CA ARG A 200 -8.62 -1.96 26.71
C ARG A 200 -9.22 -2.37 28.04
N ARG A 201 -9.70 -3.61 28.19
CA ARG A 201 -10.20 -4.09 29.49
C ARG A 201 -9.09 -4.11 30.54
N ARG A 202 -7.88 -4.51 30.16
CA ARG A 202 -6.76 -4.65 31.10
C ARG A 202 -6.02 -3.34 31.38
N TYR A 203 -5.94 -2.42 30.41
CA TYR A 203 -5.02 -1.28 30.48
C TYR A 203 -5.66 0.11 30.30
N ARG A 204 -6.96 0.21 30.02
CA ARG A 204 -7.62 1.51 29.95
C ARG A 204 -7.55 2.19 31.32
N GLY A 205 -7.03 3.41 31.35
CA GLY A 205 -6.80 4.17 32.60
C GLY A 205 -5.47 3.85 33.28
N VAL A 206 -4.74 2.84 32.83
CA VAL A 206 -3.38 2.51 33.32
C VAL A 206 -2.32 3.25 32.51
N PHE A 207 -2.49 3.34 31.18
CA PHE A 207 -1.57 4.04 30.28
C PHE A 207 -2.26 5.21 29.57
N GLU A 208 -1.46 6.05 28.91
CA GLU A 208 -1.93 7.23 28.18
C GLU A 208 -2.95 6.92 27.08
N ASN A 209 -2.88 5.73 26.47
CA ASN A 209 -3.86 5.21 25.53
C ASN A 209 -3.62 3.70 25.31
N CYS A 210 -4.55 3.05 24.60
CA CYS A 210 -4.40 1.66 24.13
C CYS A 210 -4.19 1.65 22.61
N ARG A 211 -3.19 2.38 22.11
CA ARG A 211 -2.66 2.17 20.75
C ARG A 211 -1.61 1.08 20.79
N LEU A 212 -1.42 0.35 19.68
CA LEU A 212 -0.50 -0.77 19.60
C LEU A 212 0.93 -0.37 20.04
N ALA A 213 1.46 0.75 19.52
CA ALA A 213 2.76 1.29 19.91
C ALA A 213 2.89 1.57 21.43
N THR A 214 1.82 2.01 22.10
CA THR A 214 1.83 2.21 23.56
C THR A 214 1.91 0.88 24.29
N ILE A 215 1.17 -0.13 23.82
CA ILE A 215 1.17 -1.47 24.41
C ILE A 215 2.51 -2.16 24.19
N GLU A 216 3.10 -2.04 23.02
CA GLU A 216 4.45 -2.52 22.75
C GLU A 216 5.47 -1.98 23.76
N ARG A 217 5.51 -0.66 23.93
CA ARG A 217 6.43 -0.02 24.86
C ARG A 217 6.16 -0.39 26.32
N ARG A 218 4.90 -0.31 26.75
CA ARG A 218 4.53 -0.41 28.18
C ARG A 218 4.37 -1.84 28.67
N VAL A 219 3.96 -2.75 27.80
CA VAL A 219 3.58 -4.12 28.14
C VAL A 219 4.61 -5.12 27.64
N LEU A 220 5.06 -4.96 26.38
CA LEU A 220 5.98 -5.91 25.74
C LEU A 220 7.45 -5.49 25.81
N GLY A 221 7.75 -4.29 26.33
CA GLY A 221 9.11 -3.74 26.40
C GLY A 221 9.74 -3.46 25.03
N ILE A 222 8.94 -3.38 23.96
CA ILE A 222 9.40 -3.14 22.60
C ILE A 222 9.58 -1.64 22.40
N VAL A 223 10.80 -1.22 22.04
CA VAL A 223 11.12 0.16 21.70
C VAL A 223 11.26 0.26 20.18
N ARG A 224 10.41 1.08 19.55
CA ARG A 224 10.52 1.38 18.11
C ARG A 224 11.55 2.48 17.90
N GLU A 225 12.73 2.12 17.42
CA GLU A 225 13.68 3.08 16.86
C GLU A 225 13.19 3.51 15.47
N ASP A 226 13.16 4.81 15.20
CA ASP A 226 12.77 5.39 13.89
C ASP A 226 11.35 5.04 13.38
N ASP A 227 10.34 5.09 14.26
CA ASP A 227 8.96 4.79 13.86
C ASP A 227 8.43 5.83 12.86
N LEU A 228 8.17 5.39 11.63
CA LEU A 228 7.38 6.17 10.68
C LEU A 228 5.95 6.24 11.24
N PRO A 229 5.38 7.43 11.50
CA PRO A 229 4.00 7.51 11.94
C PRO A 229 3.09 6.80 10.92
N GLY A 230 2.17 5.94 11.36
CA GLY A 230 1.27 5.21 10.44
C GLY A 230 0.46 6.13 9.50
N SER A 231 0.28 7.40 9.86
CA SER A 231 -0.30 8.43 8.98
C SER A 231 0.53 8.75 7.73
N GLU A 232 1.82 8.41 7.72
CA GLU A 232 2.74 8.66 6.61
C GLU A 232 2.85 7.47 5.65
N ALA A 233 2.37 6.28 6.03
CA ALA A 233 2.38 5.08 5.19
C ALA A 233 1.68 5.28 3.82
N PRO A 234 0.49 5.94 3.72
CA PRO A 234 -0.10 6.28 2.43
C PRO A 234 0.82 7.17 1.56
N GLY A 235 1.50 8.12 2.19
CA GLY A 235 2.40 9.06 1.52
C GLY A 235 3.64 8.36 0.97
N ALA A 236 4.22 7.43 1.74
CA ALA A 236 5.35 6.61 1.32
C ALA A 236 5.01 5.79 0.06
N TRP A 237 3.87 5.11 0.08
CA TRP A 237 3.42 4.32 -1.08
C TRP A 237 3.12 5.19 -2.31
N LEU A 238 2.39 6.30 -2.15
CA LEU A 238 2.11 7.23 -3.23
C LEU A 238 3.40 7.86 -3.81
N GLY A 239 4.37 8.17 -2.95
CA GLY A 239 5.69 8.65 -3.36
C GLY A 239 6.41 7.63 -4.23
N TYR A 240 6.41 6.36 -3.82
CA TYR A 240 6.98 5.26 -4.60
C TYR A 240 6.30 5.12 -5.98
N LEU A 241 4.96 5.10 -6.03
CA LEU A 241 4.23 5.02 -7.30
C LEU A 241 4.58 6.15 -8.27
N ARG A 242 4.90 7.34 -7.74
CA ARG A 242 5.23 8.52 -8.54
C ARG A 242 6.67 8.58 -9.05
N GLY A 243 7.52 7.61 -8.78
CA GLY A 243 8.94 7.70 -9.16
C GLY A 243 9.92 7.70 -8.00
N GLY A 244 9.43 7.89 -6.77
CA GLY A 244 10.25 8.08 -5.58
C GLY A 244 10.99 6.82 -5.15
N SER A 245 11.93 7.01 -4.22
CA SER A 245 12.70 5.92 -3.62
C SER A 245 11.82 4.95 -2.82
N SER A 246 12.20 3.69 -2.77
CA SER A 246 11.55 2.68 -1.92
C SER A 246 11.93 2.76 -0.43
N GLN A 247 12.82 3.67 -0.01
CA GLN A 247 13.29 3.76 1.39
C GLN A 247 12.16 3.92 2.42
N LEU A 248 11.23 4.84 2.20
CA LEU A 248 10.09 5.02 3.10
C LEU A 248 9.14 3.82 3.04
N LEU A 249 8.95 3.24 1.85
CA LEU A 249 8.15 2.02 1.70
C LEU A 249 8.76 0.85 2.47
N LYS A 250 10.09 0.66 2.42
CA LYS A 250 10.82 -0.35 3.21
C LYS A 250 10.57 -0.18 4.72
N ARG A 251 10.46 1.06 5.22
CA ARG A 251 10.10 1.34 6.62
C ARG A 251 8.66 0.94 6.93
N VAL A 252 7.72 1.22 6.04
CA VAL A 252 6.32 0.73 6.16
C VAL A 252 6.30 -0.80 6.22
N LEU A 253 7.07 -1.49 5.37
CA LEU A 253 7.15 -2.95 5.40
C LEU A 253 7.69 -3.48 6.73
N ALA A 254 8.69 -2.82 7.30
CA ALA A 254 9.24 -3.17 8.61
C ALA A 254 8.24 -2.91 9.75
N HIS A 255 7.47 -1.82 9.68
CA HIS A 255 6.41 -1.50 10.63
C HIS A 255 5.32 -2.57 10.62
N ASN A 256 4.72 -2.85 9.47
CA ASN A 256 3.70 -3.88 9.34
C ASN A 256 4.20 -5.27 9.77
N HIS A 257 5.47 -5.60 9.47
CA HIS A 257 6.09 -6.85 9.95
C HIS A 257 6.11 -6.88 11.49
N GLN A 258 6.58 -5.80 12.13
CA GLN A 258 6.60 -5.68 13.58
C GLN A 258 5.20 -5.75 14.18
N ASP A 259 4.22 -5.07 13.59
CA ASP A 259 2.83 -5.05 14.08
C ASP A 259 2.25 -6.46 14.13
N VAL A 260 2.39 -7.23 13.05
CA VAL A 260 1.88 -8.61 12.99
C VAL A 260 2.60 -9.52 14.00
N VAL A 261 3.91 -9.36 14.20
CA VAL A 261 4.67 -10.08 15.25
C VAL A 261 4.18 -9.67 16.65
N THR A 262 3.91 -8.39 16.86
CA THR A 262 3.38 -7.85 18.09
C THR A 262 2.01 -8.45 18.40
N LEU A 263 1.14 -8.67 17.40
CA LEU A 263 -0.17 -9.32 17.62
C LEU A 263 -0.01 -10.70 18.24
N ALA A 264 0.92 -11.51 17.71
CA ALA A 264 1.21 -12.85 18.22
C ALA A 264 1.71 -12.79 19.68
N ARG A 265 2.69 -11.92 19.95
CA ARG A 265 3.24 -11.74 21.32
C ARG A 265 2.19 -11.23 22.30
N LEU A 266 1.34 -10.31 21.87
CA LEU A 266 0.30 -9.73 22.70
C LEU A 266 -0.79 -10.76 23.02
N ALA A 267 -1.15 -11.64 22.07
CA ALA A 267 -2.12 -12.70 22.32
C ALA A 267 -1.64 -13.64 23.44
N LEU A 268 -0.38 -14.09 23.37
CA LEU A 268 0.24 -14.88 24.45
C LEU A 268 0.28 -14.13 25.78
N HIS A 269 0.63 -12.84 25.76
CA HIS A 269 0.68 -12.03 26.98
C HIS A 269 -0.70 -11.89 27.64
N LEU A 270 -1.76 -11.72 26.84
CA LEU A 270 -3.11 -11.54 27.34
C LEU A 270 -3.73 -12.84 27.87
N GLU A 271 -3.29 -13.99 27.36
CA GLU A 271 -3.64 -15.32 27.86
C GLU A 271 -3.21 -15.50 29.31
N VAL A 272 -2.01 -15.03 29.66
CA VAL A 272 -1.51 -15.11 31.04
C VAL A 272 -2.30 -14.14 31.92
N GLN A 273 -3.18 -14.69 32.76
CA GLN A 273 -3.90 -13.89 33.75
C GLN A 273 -2.90 -13.14 34.62
N PRO A 274 -3.13 -11.85 34.95
CA PRO A 274 -2.33 -11.22 35.98
C PRO A 274 -2.57 -12.01 37.27
N CYS A 275 -1.49 -12.43 37.94
CA CYS A 275 -1.58 -12.80 39.34
C CYS A 275 -2.11 -11.55 40.05
N SER A 276 -3.38 -11.56 40.48
CA SER A 276 -3.91 -10.47 41.29
C SER A 276 -3.10 -10.44 42.59
N PRO A 277 -2.59 -9.27 43.03
CA PRO A 277 -2.00 -9.12 44.36
C PRO A 277 -3.04 -9.33 45.47
#